data_AF-A0A0R2L895-F1
#
_entry.id   AF-A0A0R2L895-F1
#
_cell.length_a   1.000
_cell.length_b   1.000
_cell.length_c   1.000
_cell.angle_alpha   90.00
_cell.angle_beta   90.00
_cell.angle_gamma   90.00
#
_symmetry.space_group_name_H-M   'P 1'
#
loop_
_entity.id
_entity.type
_entity.pdbx_description
1 polymer ?
#
loop_
_entity_poly.entity_id
_entity_poly.type
_entity_poly.pdbx_seq_one_letter_code
_entity_poly.pdbx_strand_id
1 'polypeptide(L)'
;MDFRRIEVIFIIVFAILNAYLFGSYWQYQLESGTVSSTSSSRNTTILKEMRNDQITYMPLSNTKSSGYYASAKVDTSLKNDLKRLIDQDARVSGDKIYSTLADPVTINVKQPQKTLNAFVKNRNNIIFGSQYTYNVNLSNSTQIVYTQMIDGRPVYSKAGQLIFYVNGAQEVTGYTQGHLANQEQLREESDLISQTRAVTWLYQYNEIPNNSKIEWAELGYTNLLTTDNGVVYVPTWIIGIKSKSSTGIETKRINAFSGVLIKKDSEASESTKTVQQVVDSVSSSSEEASSASGETARISTALNSASSNSSADTTSGSSVTSSASTGSSAITSQSSSSGANSESE
;
A
#
# COMPACT_ATOMS: atom_id res chain seq x y z
N MET A 1 -43.18 -55.73 -11.58
CA MET A 1 -43.20 -55.06 -12.90
C MET A 1 -43.30 -53.58 -12.65
N ASP A 2 -42.18 -52.85 -12.76
CA ASP A 2 -42.11 -51.37 -12.95
C ASP A 2 -40.66 -50.85 -12.99
N PHE A 3 -39.66 -51.73 -12.93
CA PHE A 3 -38.25 -51.36 -13.09
C PHE A 3 -37.93 -50.72 -14.46
N ARG A 4 -38.58 -51.19 -15.54
CA ARG A 4 -38.42 -50.57 -16.86
C ARG A 4 -39.03 -49.16 -16.94
N ARG A 5 -40.05 -48.84 -16.12
CA ARG A 5 -40.65 -47.50 -16.11
C ARG A 5 -39.75 -46.51 -15.39
N ILE A 6 -39.17 -46.90 -14.25
CA ILE A 6 -38.25 -46.03 -13.51
C ILE A 6 -36.93 -45.80 -14.27
N GLU A 7 -36.44 -46.80 -15.01
CA GLU A 7 -35.24 -46.68 -15.87
C GLU A 7 -35.44 -45.68 -17.02
N VAL A 8 -36.59 -45.72 -17.70
CA VAL A 8 -36.92 -44.79 -18.79
C VAL A 8 -37.06 -43.35 -18.28
N ILE A 9 -37.66 -43.17 -17.09
CA ILE A 9 -37.78 -41.83 -16.47
C ILE A 9 -36.38 -41.26 -16.16
N PHE A 10 -35.46 -42.08 -15.66
CA PHE A 10 -34.09 -41.64 -15.35
C PHE A 10 -33.34 -41.20 -16.61
N ILE A 11 -33.49 -41.93 -17.72
CA ILE A 11 -32.88 -41.57 -19.02
C ILE A 11 -33.44 -40.24 -19.53
N ILE A 12 -34.76 -40.02 -19.44
CA ILE A 12 -35.40 -38.78 -19.90
C ILE A 12 -34.94 -37.58 -19.06
N VAL A 13 -34.91 -37.71 -17.73
CA VAL A 13 -34.46 -36.63 -16.84
C VAL A 13 -32.98 -36.32 -17.07
N PHE A 14 -32.13 -37.34 -17.22
CA PHE A 14 -30.72 -37.16 -17.54
C PHE A 14 -30.51 -36.46 -18.89
N ALA A 15 -31.31 -36.80 -19.91
CA ALA A 15 -31.25 -36.14 -21.22
C ALA A 15 -31.66 -34.67 -21.15
N ILE A 16 -32.72 -34.33 -20.41
CA ILE A 16 -33.14 -32.93 -20.20
C ILE A 16 -32.06 -32.13 -19.46
N LEU A 17 -31.47 -32.72 -18.41
CA LEU A 17 -30.41 -32.07 -17.64
C LEU A 17 -29.14 -31.86 -18.47
N ASN A 18 -28.75 -32.83 -19.30
CA ASN A 18 -27.63 -32.67 -20.24
C ASN A 18 -27.93 -31.66 -21.33
N ALA A 19 -29.14 -31.61 -21.87
CA ALA A 19 -29.54 -30.58 -22.84
C ALA A 19 -29.53 -29.18 -22.21
N TYR A 20 -29.96 -29.06 -20.96
CA TYR A 20 -29.87 -27.82 -20.20
C TYR A 20 -28.41 -27.42 -19.95
N LEU A 21 -27.54 -28.36 -19.53
CA LEU A 21 -26.11 -28.10 -19.37
C LEU A 21 -25.45 -27.72 -20.70
N PHE A 22 -25.81 -28.37 -21.80
CA PHE A 22 -25.27 -28.08 -23.12
C PHE A 22 -25.74 -26.71 -23.62
N GLY A 23 -27.02 -26.38 -23.45
CA GLY A 23 -27.58 -25.07 -23.78
C GLY A 23 -26.99 -23.95 -22.93
N SER A 24 -26.83 -24.19 -21.62
CA SER A 24 -26.12 -23.31 -20.69
C SER A 24 -24.67 -23.11 -21.11
N TYR A 25 -23.93 -24.19 -21.37
CA TYR A 25 -22.55 -24.14 -21.82
C TYR A 25 -22.40 -23.38 -23.15
N TRP A 26 -23.32 -23.59 -24.10
CA TRP A 26 -23.31 -22.87 -25.37
C TRP A 26 -23.68 -21.39 -25.21
N GLN A 27 -24.61 -21.05 -24.30
CA GLN A 27 -24.95 -19.67 -23.94
C GLN A 27 -23.75 -18.97 -23.27
N TYR A 28 -23.06 -19.64 -22.34
CA TYR A 28 -21.81 -19.16 -21.74
C TYR A 28 -20.72 -18.92 -22.80
N GLN A 29 -20.60 -19.80 -23.81
CA GLN A 29 -19.65 -19.64 -24.90
C GLN A 29 -20.05 -18.55 -25.91
N LEU A 30 -21.35 -18.31 -26.14
CA LEU A 30 -21.82 -17.21 -26.98
C LEU A 30 -21.66 -15.85 -26.29
N GLU A 31 -21.88 -15.77 -24.97
CA GLU A 31 -21.60 -14.58 -24.15
C GLU A 31 -20.10 -14.32 -23.99
N SER A 32 -19.26 -15.36 -24.06
CA SER A 32 -17.80 -15.24 -23.95
C SER A 32 -17.07 -15.10 -25.31
N GLY A 33 -17.69 -15.56 -26.41
CA GLY A 33 -17.02 -15.79 -27.70
C GLY A 33 -17.42 -14.91 -28.89
N THR A 34 -18.51 -14.13 -28.83
CA THR A 34 -18.99 -13.34 -30.00
C THR A 34 -19.28 -11.88 -29.66
N VAL A 35 -18.28 -11.13 -29.19
CA VAL A 35 -18.46 -9.69 -28.87
C VAL A 35 -17.68 -8.74 -29.79
N SER A 36 -16.94 -9.22 -30.79
CA SER A 36 -15.95 -8.37 -31.49
C SER A 36 -16.55 -7.24 -32.37
N SER A 37 -17.76 -7.38 -32.90
CA SER A 37 -18.37 -6.33 -33.76
C SER A 37 -19.30 -5.37 -33.01
N THR A 38 -20.13 -5.85 -32.08
CA THR A 38 -21.09 -5.01 -31.34
C THR A 38 -20.46 -4.31 -30.12
N SER A 39 -19.42 -4.87 -29.48
CA SER A 39 -18.72 -4.15 -28.40
C SER A 39 -17.88 -2.99 -28.92
N SER A 40 -17.31 -3.12 -30.11
CA SER A 40 -16.49 -2.07 -30.72
C SER A 40 -17.30 -0.80 -30.92
N SER A 41 -18.52 -0.89 -31.47
CA SER A 41 -19.41 0.26 -31.64
C SER A 41 -19.87 0.85 -30.29
N ARG A 42 -20.24 0.01 -29.32
CA ARG A 42 -20.64 0.48 -27.98
C ARG A 42 -19.50 1.18 -27.24
N ASN A 43 -18.29 0.63 -27.27
CA ASN A 43 -17.12 1.26 -26.67
C ASN A 43 -16.80 2.60 -27.35
N THR A 44 -16.95 2.72 -28.67
CA THR A 44 -16.75 4.01 -29.35
C THR A 44 -17.77 5.08 -28.92
N THR A 45 -19.02 4.69 -28.65
CA THR A 45 -20.04 5.60 -28.09
C THR A 45 -19.65 6.04 -26.68
N ILE A 46 -19.30 5.11 -25.81
CA ILE A 46 -18.89 5.42 -24.41
C ILE A 46 -17.66 6.33 -24.40
N LEU A 47 -16.66 6.04 -25.23
CA LEU A 47 -15.44 6.86 -25.34
C LEU A 47 -15.73 8.28 -25.86
N LYS A 48 -16.80 8.45 -26.65
CA LYS A 48 -17.29 9.77 -27.07
C LYS A 48 -18.00 10.48 -25.93
N GLU A 49 -18.84 9.79 -25.17
CA GLU A 49 -19.49 10.32 -23.96
C GLU A 49 -18.47 10.80 -22.93
N MET A 50 -17.42 10.00 -22.66
CA MET A 50 -16.31 10.39 -21.79
C MET A 50 -15.65 11.72 -22.23
N ARG A 51 -15.45 11.92 -23.54
CA ARG A 51 -14.89 13.18 -24.05
C ARG A 51 -15.84 14.35 -23.87
N ASN A 52 -17.15 14.13 -24.04
CA ASN A 52 -18.17 15.14 -23.77
C ASN A 52 -18.17 15.55 -22.28
N ASP A 53 -17.92 14.60 -21.38
CA ASP A 53 -17.74 14.83 -19.94
C ASP A 53 -16.35 15.39 -19.56
N GLN A 54 -15.59 15.82 -20.57
CA GLN A 54 -14.28 16.45 -20.42
C GLN A 54 -13.25 15.53 -19.75
N ILE A 55 -13.41 14.21 -19.91
CA ILE A 55 -12.47 13.19 -19.47
C ILE A 55 -11.44 12.96 -20.59
N THR A 56 -10.16 13.11 -20.24
CA THR A 56 -9.03 12.91 -21.17
C THR A 56 -8.28 11.62 -20.81
N TYR A 57 -7.72 10.94 -21.81
CA TYR A 57 -7.02 9.66 -21.63
C TYR A 57 -5.96 9.44 -22.71
N MET A 58 -4.94 8.65 -22.43
CA MET A 58 -3.99 8.17 -23.45
C MET A 58 -4.66 7.19 -24.41
N PRO A 59 -4.08 6.93 -25.61
CA PRO A 59 -4.56 5.87 -26.48
C PRO A 59 -4.70 4.54 -25.72
N LEU A 60 -5.93 4.01 -25.68
CA LEU A 60 -6.24 2.78 -24.98
C LEU A 60 -6.12 1.58 -25.93
N SER A 61 -5.47 0.52 -25.45
CA SER A 61 -5.31 -0.71 -26.20
C SER A 61 -6.55 -1.59 -26.16
N ASN A 62 -6.96 -2.09 -27.33
CA ASN A 62 -7.99 -3.12 -27.46
C ASN A 62 -7.40 -4.54 -27.45
N THR A 63 -6.08 -4.68 -27.40
CA THR A 63 -5.41 -5.98 -27.36
C THR A 63 -5.76 -6.68 -26.06
N LYS A 64 -6.18 -7.95 -26.19
CA LYS A 64 -6.36 -8.85 -25.05
C LYS A 64 -5.02 -9.48 -24.69
N SER A 65 -4.79 -9.67 -23.41
CA SER A 65 -3.69 -10.48 -22.88
C SER A 65 -4.26 -11.62 -22.04
N SER A 66 -3.48 -12.64 -21.77
CA SER A 66 -3.82 -13.67 -20.79
C SER A 66 -3.30 -13.32 -19.40
N GLY A 67 -3.82 -14.02 -18.40
CA GLY A 67 -3.31 -14.04 -17.04
C GLY A 67 -3.97 -15.14 -16.21
N TYR A 68 -3.48 -15.33 -14.99
CA TYR A 68 -3.93 -16.40 -14.09
C TYR A 68 -4.07 -15.93 -12.64
N TYR A 69 -4.83 -16.65 -11.82
CA TYR A 69 -4.85 -16.46 -10.36
C TYR A 69 -3.57 -17.02 -9.74
N ALA A 70 -2.91 -16.24 -8.91
CA ALA A 70 -1.67 -16.66 -8.26
C ALA A 70 -1.87 -16.83 -6.75
N SER A 71 -1.17 -17.78 -6.13
CA SER A 71 -0.98 -17.83 -4.69
C SER A 71 0.42 -17.36 -4.34
N ALA A 72 0.58 -16.73 -3.19
CA ALA A 72 1.86 -16.49 -2.56
C ALA A 72 1.73 -16.60 -1.04
N LYS A 73 2.84 -16.78 -0.34
CA LYS A 73 2.90 -16.75 1.13
C LYS A 73 3.62 -15.50 1.58
N VAL A 74 3.11 -14.87 2.63
CA VAL A 74 3.84 -13.78 3.29
C VAL A 74 5.05 -14.38 4.01
N ASP A 75 6.24 -13.89 3.70
CA ASP A 75 7.48 -14.45 4.19
C ASP A 75 7.82 -13.94 5.60
N THR A 76 7.65 -14.82 6.58
CA THR A 76 8.02 -14.55 7.99
C THR A 76 9.48 -14.88 8.29
N SER A 77 10.23 -15.42 7.33
CA SER A 77 11.63 -15.80 7.49
C SER A 77 12.61 -14.62 7.38
N LEU A 78 12.15 -13.46 6.90
CA LEU A 78 12.89 -12.20 6.83
C LEU A 78 13.66 -11.87 8.12
N LYS A 79 13.10 -12.21 9.29
CA LYS A 79 13.72 -12.01 10.61
C LYS A 79 15.07 -12.71 10.78
N ASN A 80 15.29 -13.83 10.09
CA ASN A 80 16.49 -14.65 10.25
C ASN A 80 17.71 -13.95 9.61
N ASP A 81 17.47 -13.16 8.57
CA ASP A 81 18.50 -12.47 7.79
C ASP A 81 18.76 -11.03 8.24
N LEU A 82 18.06 -10.56 9.28
CA LEU A 82 18.13 -9.18 9.76
C LEU A 82 19.54 -8.77 10.19
N LYS A 83 20.33 -9.71 10.72
CA LYS A 83 21.72 -9.48 11.15
C LYS A 83 22.70 -9.22 9.99
N ARG A 84 22.32 -9.51 8.75
CA ARG A 84 23.14 -9.22 7.56
C ARG A 84 23.07 -7.74 7.18
N LEU A 85 22.07 -7.02 7.69
CA LEU A 85 21.88 -5.62 7.39
C LEU A 85 22.96 -4.78 8.09
N ILE A 86 23.65 -3.94 7.32
CA ILE A 86 24.76 -3.10 7.79
C ILE A 86 24.33 -1.63 7.74
N ASP A 87 24.80 -0.82 8.69
CA ASP A 87 24.59 0.63 8.79
C ASP A 87 23.10 1.05 8.84
N GLN A 88 22.29 0.27 9.55
CA GLN A 88 20.87 0.54 9.74
C GLN A 88 20.31 -0.11 11.02
N ASP A 89 19.30 0.54 11.60
CA ASP A 89 18.50 -0.01 12.69
C ASP A 89 17.23 -0.65 12.11
N ALA A 90 17.26 -1.98 11.98
CA ALA A 90 16.19 -2.77 11.40
C ALA A 90 15.48 -3.62 12.46
N ARG A 91 14.15 -3.59 12.44
CA ARG A 91 13.28 -4.39 13.30
C ARG A 91 12.15 -5.04 12.53
N VAL A 92 11.68 -6.18 13.01
CA VAL A 92 10.49 -6.85 12.48
C VAL A 92 9.28 -6.49 13.34
N SER A 93 8.16 -6.16 12.70
CA SER A 93 6.88 -5.94 13.37
C SER A 93 5.77 -6.54 12.50
N GLY A 94 5.11 -7.57 13.03
CA GLY A 94 4.19 -8.40 12.26
C GLY A 94 4.95 -9.17 11.17
N ASP A 95 4.55 -8.96 9.92
CA ASP A 95 5.09 -9.58 8.71
C ASP A 95 6.06 -8.68 7.91
N LYS A 96 6.47 -7.54 8.50
CA LYS A 96 7.27 -6.51 7.81
C LYS A 96 8.53 -6.16 8.56
N ILE A 97 9.56 -5.81 7.79
CA ILE A 97 10.75 -5.11 8.29
C ILE A 97 10.50 -3.61 8.23
N TYR A 98 10.87 -2.93 9.30
CA TYR A 98 11.00 -1.49 9.38
C TYR A 98 12.47 -1.19 9.63
N SER A 99 13.08 -0.37 8.77
CA SER A 99 14.49 -0.03 8.87
C SER A 99 14.69 1.47 8.81
N THR A 100 15.56 1.98 9.68
CA THR A 100 16.07 3.36 9.66
C THR A 100 17.54 3.32 9.29
N LEU A 101 17.94 4.05 8.26
CA LEU A 101 19.33 4.08 7.80
C LEU A 101 20.16 4.95 8.76
N ALA A 102 21.38 4.53 9.08
CA ALA A 102 22.31 5.33 9.87
C ALA A 102 22.72 6.60 9.09
N ASP A 103 23.06 6.41 7.82
CA ASP A 103 23.35 7.49 6.87
C ASP A 103 22.25 7.57 5.80
N PRO A 104 21.55 8.72 5.67
CA PRO A 104 20.56 8.91 4.62
C PRO A 104 21.15 8.81 3.21
N VAL A 105 20.38 8.25 2.27
CA VAL A 105 20.82 8.11 0.87
C VAL A 105 20.22 9.23 0.03
N THR A 106 21.04 10.16 -0.44
CA THR A 106 20.61 11.22 -1.36
C THR A 106 20.14 10.66 -2.70
N ILE A 107 18.97 11.08 -3.16
CA ILE A 107 18.38 10.64 -4.42
C ILE A 107 17.91 11.82 -5.26
N ASN A 108 17.72 11.58 -6.56
CA ASN A 108 16.93 12.46 -7.40
C ASN A 108 15.50 11.93 -7.46
N VAL A 109 14.53 12.65 -6.86
CA VAL A 109 13.13 12.22 -6.77
C VAL A 109 12.48 11.97 -8.14
N LYS A 110 12.95 12.61 -9.22
CA LYS A 110 12.44 12.37 -10.59
C LYS A 110 12.96 11.07 -11.20
N GLN A 111 14.12 10.61 -10.77
CA GLN A 111 14.76 9.38 -11.27
C GLN A 111 15.45 8.61 -10.12
N PRO A 112 14.70 8.23 -9.07
CA PRO A 112 15.27 7.66 -7.85
C PRO A 112 15.94 6.31 -8.10
N GLN A 113 15.46 5.57 -9.11
CA GLN A 113 16.00 4.28 -9.53
C GLN A 113 17.46 4.33 -9.97
N LYS A 114 17.97 5.50 -10.40
CA LYS A 114 19.39 5.63 -10.77
C LYS A 114 20.32 5.37 -9.59
N THR A 115 19.93 5.80 -8.39
CA THR A 115 20.67 5.56 -7.14
C THR A 115 20.17 4.29 -6.45
N LEU A 116 18.85 4.16 -6.28
CA LEU A 116 18.27 3.12 -5.46
C LEU A 116 18.34 1.71 -6.05
N ASN A 117 18.49 1.55 -7.38
CA ASN A 117 18.66 0.20 -7.94
C ASN A 117 19.91 -0.50 -7.41
N ALA A 118 21.01 0.24 -7.23
CA ALA A 118 22.24 -0.32 -6.66
C ALA A 118 22.05 -0.64 -5.17
N PHE A 119 21.41 0.27 -4.43
CA PHE A 119 21.07 0.09 -3.03
C PHE A 119 20.20 -1.15 -2.80
N VAL A 120 19.11 -1.28 -3.56
CA VAL A 120 18.16 -2.40 -3.47
C VAL A 120 18.82 -3.72 -3.84
N LYS A 121 19.70 -3.77 -4.83
CA LYS A 121 20.38 -5.01 -5.22
C LYS A 121 21.45 -5.47 -4.23
N ASN A 122 21.89 -4.60 -3.32
CA ASN A 122 22.88 -4.95 -2.31
C ASN A 122 22.22 -5.76 -1.18
N ARG A 123 22.70 -6.99 -0.98
CA ARG A 123 22.18 -7.93 0.04
C ARG A 123 22.42 -7.48 1.49
N ASN A 124 23.34 -6.54 1.70
CA ASN A 124 23.62 -5.93 3.00
C ASN A 124 22.68 -4.75 3.30
N ASN A 125 21.96 -4.27 2.29
CA ASN A 125 21.05 -3.14 2.42
C ASN A 125 19.61 -3.63 2.46
N ILE A 126 19.21 -4.50 1.52
CA ILE A 126 17.85 -5.04 1.40
C ILE A 126 17.88 -6.56 1.27
N ILE A 127 17.11 -7.25 2.13
CA ILE A 127 16.94 -8.71 2.07
C ILE A 127 16.12 -9.05 0.81
N PHE A 128 16.55 -10.00 0.00
CA PHE A 128 15.90 -10.36 -1.28
C PHE A 128 15.64 -9.18 -2.23
N GLY A 129 16.42 -8.10 -2.14
CA GLY A 129 16.16 -6.88 -2.89
C GLY A 129 16.12 -7.05 -4.41
N SER A 130 16.81 -8.06 -4.97
CA SER A 130 16.75 -8.40 -6.40
C SER A 130 15.36 -8.82 -6.91
N GLN A 131 14.42 -9.14 -6.02
CA GLN A 131 13.05 -9.51 -6.38
C GLN A 131 12.11 -8.31 -6.50
N TYR A 132 12.59 -7.10 -6.21
CA TYR A 132 11.79 -5.89 -6.27
C TYR A 132 12.17 -5.04 -7.48
N THR A 133 11.16 -4.50 -8.15
CA THR A 133 11.31 -3.60 -9.30
C THR A 133 10.67 -2.26 -8.99
N TYR A 134 11.32 -1.17 -9.42
CA TYR A 134 10.82 0.19 -9.21
C TYR A 134 9.44 0.37 -9.84
N ASN A 135 8.48 0.88 -9.06
CA ASN A 135 7.14 1.20 -9.53
C ASN A 135 6.91 2.71 -9.46
N VAL A 136 6.91 3.36 -10.62
CA VAL A 136 6.72 4.81 -10.74
C VAL A 136 5.31 5.26 -10.32
N ASN A 137 4.29 4.45 -10.61
CA ASN A 137 2.89 4.80 -10.37
C ASN A 137 2.51 4.78 -8.87
N LEU A 138 3.24 4.01 -8.08
CA LEU A 138 3.12 3.99 -6.62
C LEU A 138 4.07 4.97 -5.91
N SER A 139 5.02 5.54 -6.65
CA SER A 139 6.02 6.45 -6.10
C SER A 139 5.58 7.92 -6.20
N ASN A 140 6.03 8.72 -5.24
CA ASN A 140 5.79 10.15 -5.19
C ASN A 140 6.98 10.85 -4.51
N SER A 141 6.84 12.13 -4.15
CA SER A 141 7.93 12.92 -3.60
C SER A 141 8.39 12.52 -2.20
N THR A 142 7.54 11.85 -1.42
CA THR A 142 7.84 11.43 -0.04
C THR A 142 8.04 9.93 0.10
N GLN A 143 7.62 9.15 -0.91
CA GLN A 143 7.72 7.69 -0.89
C GLN A 143 8.17 7.15 -2.24
N ILE A 144 9.24 6.36 -2.25
CA ILE A 144 9.68 5.62 -3.43
C ILE A 144 9.33 4.15 -3.24
N VAL A 145 8.56 3.59 -4.17
CA VAL A 145 8.00 2.23 -4.04
C VAL A 145 8.62 1.32 -5.08
N TYR A 146 9.06 0.15 -4.60
CA TYR A 146 9.38 -1.00 -5.42
C TYR A 146 8.39 -2.13 -5.11
N THR A 147 8.05 -2.93 -6.10
CA THR A 147 7.11 -4.05 -5.97
C THR A 147 7.78 -5.34 -6.40
N GLN A 148 7.43 -6.45 -5.74
CA GLN A 148 7.60 -7.76 -6.35
C GLN A 148 6.70 -7.89 -7.57
N MET A 149 7.06 -8.85 -8.44
CA MET A 149 6.35 -9.11 -9.69
C MET A 149 5.74 -10.52 -9.63
N ILE A 150 4.53 -10.68 -10.17
CA ILE A 150 3.89 -11.97 -10.49
C ILE A 150 3.62 -11.93 -11.99
N ASP A 151 4.02 -12.95 -12.74
CA ASP A 151 3.86 -12.98 -14.20
C ASP A 151 4.43 -11.72 -14.90
N GLY A 152 5.57 -11.23 -14.42
CA GLY A 152 6.17 -9.99 -14.94
C GLY A 152 5.34 -8.72 -14.71
N ARG A 153 4.30 -8.77 -13.86
CA ARG A 153 3.41 -7.64 -13.54
C ARG A 153 3.52 -7.25 -12.06
N PRO A 154 3.44 -5.95 -11.73
CA PRO A 154 3.65 -5.46 -10.37
C PRO A 154 2.57 -5.92 -9.39
N VAL A 155 3.00 -6.27 -8.17
CA VAL A 155 2.10 -6.58 -7.05
C VAL A 155 1.67 -5.31 -6.33
N TYR A 156 0.37 -5.04 -6.39
CA TYR A 156 -0.32 -3.90 -5.80
C TYR A 156 -0.81 -4.19 -4.38
N SER A 157 0.04 -4.84 -3.58
CA SER A 157 -0.21 -5.11 -2.17
C SER A 157 1.01 -4.80 -1.30
N LYS A 158 0.76 -4.24 -0.11
CA LYS A 158 1.84 -3.88 0.84
C LYS A 158 2.69 -5.08 1.28
N ALA A 159 2.17 -6.30 1.20
CA ALA A 159 2.90 -7.52 1.53
C ALA A 159 4.03 -7.82 0.53
N GLY A 160 3.96 -7.33 -0.71
CA GLY A 160 4.98 -7.49 -1.75
C GLY A 160 5.69 -6.19 -2.13
N GLN A 161 5.72 -5.21 -1.22
CA GLN A 161 6.26 -3.88 -1.47
C GLN A 161 7.46 -3.56 -0.59
N LEU A 162 8.40 -2.83 -1.19
CA LEU A 162 9.49 -2.15 -0.51
C LEU A 162 9.25 -0.64 -0.68
N ILE A 163 9.01 0.05 0.42
CA ILE A 163 8.62 1.46 0.46
C ILE A 163 9.71 2.24 1.17
N PHE A 164 10.45 3.05 0.44
CA PHE A 164 11.42 3.99 0.98
C PHE A 164 10.74 5.30 1.38
N TYR A 165 11.17 5.90 2.48
CA TYR A 165 10.70 7.20 2.95
C TYR A 165 11.72 8.28 2.63
N VAL A 166 11.26 9.38 2.03
CA VAL A 166 12.09 10.50 1.57
C VAL A 166 11.81 11.74 2.40
N ASN A 167 12.86 12.37 2.93
CA ASN A 167 12.77 13.61 3.69
C ASN A 167 12.72 14.86 2.77
N GLY A 168 12.61 16.05 3.37
CA GLY A 168 12.58 17.32 2.63
C GLY A 168 13.88 17.66 1.87
N ALA A 169 14.99 17.03 2.23
CA ALA A 169 16.29 17.18 1.57
C ALA A 169 16.49 16.22 0.38
N GLN A 170 15.45 15.46 -0.01
CA GLN A 170 15.51 14.42 -1.05
C GLN A 170 16.45 13.26 -0.67
N GLU A 171 16.45 12.88 0.59
CA GLU A 171 17.23 11.76 1.11
C GLU A 171 16.31 10.67 1.62
N VAL A 172 16.68 9.42 1.31
CA VAL A 172 16.01 8.25 1.87
C VAL A 172 16.53 8.02 3.29
N THR A 173 15.63 8.09 4.26
CA THR A 173 15.97 7.93 5.69
C THR A 173 15.70 6.53 6.22
N GLY A 174 14.90 5.74 5.50
CA GLY A 174 14.49 4.42 5.94
C GLY A 174 13.54 3.76 4.96
N TYR A 175 13.11 2.56 5.30
CA TYR A 175 12.15 1.81 4.49
C TYR A 175 11.28 0.87 5.31
N THR A 176 10.14 0.50 4.72
CA THR A 176 9.35 -0.65 5.13
C THR A 176 9.41 -1.70 4.03
N GLN A 177 9.60 -2.97 4.41
CA GLN A 177 9.68 -4.08 3.49
C GLN A 177 8.68 -5.17 3.89
N GLY A 178 7.78 -5.52 2.98
CA GLY A 178 7.07 -6.79 2.98
C GLY A 178 7.64 -7.71 1.90
N HIS A 179 7.60 -9.02 2.12
CA HIS A 179 8.07 -10.00 1.14
C HIS A 179 7.07 -11.15 0.96
N LEU A 180 6.87 -11.53 -0.29
CA LEU A 180 6.09 -12.68 -0.73
C LEU A 180 7.03 -13.78 -1.22
N ALA A 181 6.86 -14.98 -0.68
CA ALA A 181 7.54 -16.19 -1.09
C ALA A 181 6.56 -17.18 -1.73
N ASN A 182 7.11 -18.24 -2.35
CA ASN A 182 6.34 -19.37 -2.90
C ASN A 182 5.19 -18.93 -3.82
N GLN A 183 5.52 -18.12 -4.81
CA GLN A 183 4.56 -17.68 -5.82
C GLN A 183 4.24 -18.87 -6.74
N GLU A 184 2.95 -19.21 -6.85
CA GLU A 184 2.48 -20.34 -7.64
C GLU A 184 1.24 -19.95 -8.45
N GLN A 185 1.10 -20.57 -9.61
CA GLN A 185 -0.09 -20.45 -10.45
C GLN A 185 -1.17 -21.40 -9.94
N LEU A 186 -2.36 -20.88 -9.61
CA LEU A 186 -3.47 -21.67 -9.06
C LEU A 186 -4.40 -22.23 -10.15
N ARG A 187 -4.43 -21.60 -11.33
CA ARG A 187 -5.32 -21.95 -12.45
C ARG A 187 -4.61 -21.71 -13.76
N GLU A 188 -5.07 -22.38 -14.81
CA GLU A 188 -4.64 -22.10 -16.17
C GLU A 188 -4.87 -20.63 -16.54
N GLU A 189 -4.06 -20.15 -17.48
CA GLU A 189 -4.22 -18.82 -18.04
C GLU A 189 -5.56 -18.68 -18.77
N SER A 190 -6.17 -17.51 -18.62
CA SER A 190 -7.41 -17.14 -19.31
C SER A 190 -7.33 -15.72 -19.83
N ASP A 191 -8.17 -15.41 -20.81
CA ASP A 191 -8.25 -14.10 -21.44
C ASP A 191 -8.64 -13.03 -20.42
N LEU A 192 -7.89 -11.94 -20.42
CA LEU A 192 -8.20 -10.72 -19.67
C LEU A 192 -8.97 -9.75 -20.57
N ILE A 193 -9.79 -8.92 -19.93
CA ILE A 193 -10.41 -7.77 -20.60
C ILE A 193 -9.33 -6.80 -21.09
N SER A 194 -9.60 -6.12 -22.20
CA SER A 194 -8.69 -5.10 -22.73
C SER A 194 -8.65 -3.85 -21.85
N GLN A 195 -7.60 -3.04 -22.03
CA GLN A 195 -7.44 -1.76 -21.35
C GLN A 195 -8.63 -0.82 -21.64
N THR A 196 -9.06 -0.74 -22.90
CA THR A 196 -10.26 0.02 -23.30
C THR A 196 -11.48 -0.44 -22.53
N ARG A 197 -11.68 -1.77 -22.41
CA ARG A 197 -12.84 -2.32 -21.72
C ARG A 197 -12.85 -1.95 -20.24
N ALA A 198 -11.71 -2.10 -19.57
CA ALA A 198 -11.56 -1.73 -18.16
C ALA A 198 -11.90 -0.25 -17.91
N VAL A 199 -11.38 0.66 -18.74
CA VAL A 199 -11.68 2.10 -18.62
C VAL A 199 -13.16 2.40 -18.89
N THR A 200 -13.74 1.81 -19.95
CA THR A 200 -15.18 2.02 -20.24
C THR A 200 -16.07 1.53 -19.10
N TRP A 201 -15.73 0.42 -18.46
CA TRP A 201 -16.48 -0.10 -17.32
C TRP A 201 -16.37 0.81 -16.09
N LEU A 202 -15.18 1.29 -15.75
CA LEU A 202 -15.03 2.26 -14.66
C LEU A 202 -15.87 3.53 -14.89
N TYR A 203 -15.89 4.04 -16.12
CA TYR A 203 -16.74 5.19 -16.45
C TYR A 203 -18.24 4.86 -16.30
N GLN A 204 -18.69 3.71 -16.81
CA GLN A 204 -20.08 3.26 -16.65
C GLN A 204 -20.49 3.03 -15.20
N TYR A 205 -19.53 2.69 -14.32
CA TYR A 205 -19.74 2.57 -12.88
C TYR A 205 -19.68 3.91 -12.14
N ASN A 206 -19.54 5.03 -12.85
CA ASN A 206 -19.34 6.37 -12.30
C ASN A 206 -18.10 6.50 -11.41
N GLU A 207 -17.09 5.66 -11.63
CA GLU A 207 -15.82 5.67 -10.89
C GLU A 207 -14.78 6.61 -11.52
N ILE A 208 -15.06 7.16 -12.71
CA ILE A 208 -14.25 8.18 -13.35
C ILE A 208 -15.02 9.50 -13.28
N PRO A 209 -14.61 10.46 -12.42
CA PRO A 209 -15.29 11.74 -12.33
C PRO A 209 -15.15 12.53 -13.63
N ASN A 210 -16.15 13.34 -13.95
CA ASN A 210 -16.09 14.32 -15.02
C ASN A 210 -14.91 15.28 -14.78
N ASN A 211 -14.44 15.94 -15.84
CA ASN A 211 -13.32 16.87 -15.73
C ASN A 211 -12.05 16.25 -15.14
N SER A 212 -11.74 15.03 -15.56
CA SER A 212 -10.55 14.30 -15.12
C SER A 212 -9.62 13.91 -16.28
N LYS A 213 -8.44 13.43 -15.91
CA LYS A 213 -7.46 12.85 -16.81
C LYS A 213 -7.04 11.49 -16.30
N ILE A 214 -7.15 10.48 -17.16
CA ILE A 214 -6.55 9.17 -16.92
C ILE A 214 -5.06 9.29 -17.21
N GLU A 215 -4.25 9.21 -16.17
CA GLU A 215 -2.79 9.36 -16.23
C GLU A 215 -2.10 8.04 -16.58
N TRP A 216 -2.69 6.89 -16.19
CA TRP A 216 -2.26 5.56 -16.59
C TRP A 216 -3.37 4.52 -16.42
N ALA A 217 -3.23 3.40 -17.13
CA ALA A 217 -4.02 2.20 -16.95
C ALA A 217 -3.11 0.99 -17.20
N GLU A 218 -2.74 0.25 -16.17
CA GLU A 218 -1.81 -0.88 -16.29
C GLU A 218 -2.31 -2.14 -15.61
N LEU A 219 -1.84 -3.29 -16.09
CA LEU A 219 -2.12 -4.57 -15.46
C LEU A 219 -1.13 -4.84 -14.33
N GLY A 220 -1.68 -5.25 -13.19
CA GLY A 220 -0.94 -5.70 -12.03
C GLY A 220 -1.71 -6.76 -11.27
N TYR A 221 -1.18 -7.20 -10.13
CA TYR A 221 -1.81 -8.18 -9.27
C TYR A 221 -2.25 -7.54 -7.95
N THR A 222 -3.51 -7.71 -7.57
CA THR A 222 -4.01 -7.26 -6.27
C THR A 222 -4.43 -8.44 -5.42
N ASN A 223 -4.29 -8.29 -4.10
CA ASN A 223 -4.79 -9.27 -3.14
C ASN A 223 -6.31 -9.38 -3.27
N LEU A 224 -6.79 -10.60 -3.55
CA LEU A 224 -8.20 -10.95 -3.63
C LEU A 224 -8.68 -11.57 -2.31
N LEU A 225 -7.89 -12.49 -1.76
CA LEU A 225 -8.23 -13.23 -0.55
C LEU A 225 -6.97 -13.54 0.24
N THR A 226 -7.04 -13.36 1.56
CA THR A 226 -5.99 -13.80 2.49
C THR A 226 -6.54 -14.91 3.36
N THR A 227 -5.77 -15.98 3.49
CA THR A 227 -6.08 -17.17 4.30
C THR A 227 -4.86 -17.56 5.12
N ASP A 228 -5.02 -18.45 6.10
CA ASP A 228 -3.89 -18.98 6.88
C ASP A 228 -2.85 -19.70 6.00
N ASN A 229 -3.28 -20.24 4.86
CA ASN A 229 -2.41 -20.96 3.93
C ASN A 229 -1.67 -20.05 2.93
N GLY A 230 -1.98 -18.75 2.92
CA GLY A 230 -1.39 -17.76 2.02
C GLY A 230 -2.41 -16.78 1.44
N VAL A 231 -1.93 -16.02 0.48
CA VAL A 231 -2.64 -14.91 -0.18
C VAL A 231 -2.88 -15.26 -1.63
N VAL A 232 -4.12 -15.04 -2.08
CA VAL A 232 -4.54 -15.21 -3.47
C VAL A 232 -4.54 -13.84 -4.15
N TYR A 233 -3.87 -13.76 -5.29
CA TYR A 233 -3.77 -12.59 -6.13
C TYR A 233 -4.52 -12.78 -7.44
N VAL A 234 -5.14 -11.69 -7.91
CA VAL A 234 -5.89 -11.66 -9.17
C VAL A 234 -5.35 -10.57 -10.11
N PRO A 235 -5.19 -10.86 -11.41
CA PRO A 235 -4.91 -9.86 -12.43
C PRO A 235 -5.97 -8.74 -12.37
N THR A 236 -5.49 -7.51 -12.34
CA THR A 236 -6.31 -6.33 -12.11
C THR A 236 -5.81 -5.21 -12.99
N TRP A 237 -6.72 -4.45 -13.57
CA TRP A 237 -6.39 -3.17 -14.19
C TRP A 237 -6.37 -2.09 -13.10
N ILE A 238 -5.23 -1.40 -12.98
CA ILE A 238 -4.99 -0.30 -12.07
C ILE A 238 -4.99 1.00 -12.89
N ILE A 239 -5.96 1.86 -12.63
CA ILE A 239 -6.18 3.10 -13.38
C ILE A 239 -5.91 4.29 -12.47
N GLY A 240 -4.94 5.13 -12.83
CA GLY A 240 -4.64 6.39 -12.16
C GLY A 240 -5.43 7.53 -12.77
N ILE A 241 -6.21 8.23 -11.96
CA ILE A 241 -7.12 9.31 -12.37
C ILE A 241 -6.76 10.58 -11.62
N LYS A 242 -6.48 11.65 -12.37
CA LYS A 242 -6.25 12.99 -11.84
C LYS A 242 -7.46 13.85 -12.14
N SER A 243 -8.17 14.31 -11.10
CA SER A 243 -9.21 15.33 -11.29
C SER A 243 -8.56 16.67 -11.60
N LYS A 244 -9.19 17.52 -12.43
CA LYS A 244 -8.74 18.91 -12.61
C LYS A 244 -8.92 19.76 -11.34
N SER A 245 -9.82 19.35 -10.44
CA SER A 245 -10.09 20.05 -9.18
C SER A 245 -9.15 19.65 -8.04
N SER A 246 -8.37 18.57 -8.19
CA SER A 246 -7.46 18.08 -7.15
C SER A 246 -6.03 17.92 -7.68
N THR A 247 -5.06 18.06 -6.79
CA THR A 247 -3.64 17.87 -7.14
C THR A 247 -3.22 16.39 -7.10
N GLY A 248 -3.94 15.57 -6.34
CA GLY A 248 -3.66 14.14 -6.15
C GLY A 248 -4.19 13.26 -7.28
N ILE A 249 -3.59 12.08 -7.41
CA ILE A 249 -4.04 11.02 -8.32
C ILE A 249 -4.77 9.97 -7.50
N GLU A 250 -6.02 9.71 -7.82
CA GLU A 250 -6.79 8.60 -7.27
C GLU A 250 -6.55 7.35 -8.10
N THR A 251 -6.46 6.20 -7.44
CA THR A 251 -6.30 4.92 -8.13
C THR A 251 -7.58 4.09 -8.02
N LYS A 252 -8.12 3.69 -9.16
CA LYS A 252 -9.24 2.73 -9.26
C LYS A 252 -8.71 1.38 -9.72
N ARG A 253 -9.37 0.32 -9.27
CA ARG A 253 -8.98 -1.08 -9.54
C ARG A 253 -10.19 -1.85 -10.02
N ILE A 254 -10.02 -2.57 -11.12
CA ILE A 254 -11.07 -3.41 -11.70
C ILE A 254 -10.49 -4.78 -12.07
N ASN A 255 -11.17 -5.84 -11.66
CA ASN A 255 -10.76 -7.22 -11.90
C ASN A 255 -10.64 -7.47 -13.41
N ALA A 256 -9.49 -7.98 -13.85
CA ALA A 256 -9.20 -8.13 -15.27
C ALA A 256 -9.90 -9.33 -15.93
N PHE A 257 -10.49 -10.26 -15.15
CA PHE A 257 -11.36 -11.31 -15.67
C PHE A 257 -12.83 -10.87 -15.70
N SER A 258 -13.36 -10.40 -14.56
CA SER A 258 -14.80 -10.22 -14.39
C SER A 258 -15.30 -8.80 -14.60
N GLY A 259 -14.42 -7.80 -14.56
CA GLY A 259 -14.85 -6.39 -14.56
C GLY A 259 -15.39 -5.88 -13.24
N VAL A 260 -15.34 -6.67 -12.17
CA VAL A 260 -15.83 -6.24 -10.86
C VAL A 260 -14.85 -5.24 -10.23
N LEU A 261 -15.39 -4.16 -9.65
CA LEU A 261 -14.60 -3.19 -8.89
C LEU A 261 -13.94 -3.82 -7.66
N ILE A 262 -12.67 -3.51 -7.46
CA ILE A 262 -11.91 -3.93 -6.28
C ILE A 262 -11.65 -2.70 -5.42
N LYS A 263 -12.26 -2.66 -4.23
CA LYS A 263 -12.02 -1.58 -3.26
C LYS A 263 -10.64 -1.73 -2.62
N LYS A 264 -10.02 -0.61 -2.26
CA LYS A 264 -8.68 -0.57 -1.63
C LYS A 264 -8.62 -1.28 -0.28
N ASP A 265 -9.76 -1.45 0.39
CA ASP A 265 -9.87 -1.93 1.77
C ASP A 265 -9.85 -3.46 1.91
N SER A 266 -9.64 -4.22 0.82
CA SER A 266 -9.44 -5.68 0.92
C SER A 266 -8.04 -6.08 1.41
N GLU A 267 -7.17 -5.12 1.73
CA GLU A 267 -6.00 -5.37 2.59
C GLU A 267 -6.45 -5.38 4.07
N ALA A 268 -6.99 -6.53 4.48
CA ALA A 268 -7.42 -6.91 5.84
C ALA A 268 -7.23 -5.84 6.93
N SER A 269 -8.34 -5.20 7.29
CA SER A 269 -8.52 -4.64 8.63
C SER A 269 -8.48 -5.81 9.63
N GLU A 270 -7.35 -5.99 10.32
CA GLU A 270 -7.32 -6.74 11.57
C GLU A 270 -8.34 -6.08 12.52
N SER A 271 -9.45 -6.76 12.76
CA SER A 271 -10.41 -6.37 13.78
C SER A 271 -9.86 -6.81 15.14
N THR A 272 -9.18 -5.90 15.83
CA THR A 272 -8.91 -6.02 17.27
C THR A 272 -10.24 -5.93 18.02
N LYS A 273 -10.92 -7.07 18.24
CA LYS A 273 -11.93 -7.17 19.30
C LYS A 273 -11.21 -7.42 20.62
N THR A 274 -10.91 -6.35 21.36
CA THR A 274 -10.65 -6.25 22.82
C THR A 274 -10.29 -4.76 23.01
N VAL A 275 -11.14 -3.85 23.48
CA VAL A 275 -11.67 -3.69 24.83
C VAL A 275 -12.93 -2.82 24.73
N GLN A 276 -14.10 -3.35 25.08
CA GLN A 276 -15.20 -2.56 25.66
C GLN A 276 -16.17 -3.55 26.33
N GLN A 277 -15.71 -4.20 27.40
CA GLN A 277 -16.60 -4.91 28.32
C GLN A 277 -15.93 -5.06 29.70
N VAL A 278 -15.64 -3.94 30.34
CA VAL A 278 -15.42 -3.87 31.80
C VAL A 278 -15.93 -2.51 32.30
N VAL A 279 -17.24 -2.34 32.31
CA VAL A 279 -18.01 -1.51 33.23
C VAL A 279 -19.46 -1.97 33.07
N ASP A 280 -20.16 -2.13 34.19
CA ASP A 280 -21.53 -2.65 34.32
C ASP A 280 -21.66 -4.16 34.55
N SER A 281 -21.09 -4.64 35.66
CA SER A 281 -21.63 -5.82 36.34
C SER A 281 -21.22 -5.87 37.82
N VAL A 282 -21.67 -4.93 38.67
CA VAL A 282 -21.87 -5.20 40.11
C VAL A 282 -22.97 -4.27 40.65
N SER A 283 -24.20 -4.78 40.75
CA SER A 283 -25.18 -4.31 41.74
C SER A 283 -26.28 -5.37 41.92
N SER A 284 -26.12 -6.24 42.93
CA SER A 284 -27.15 -6.62 43.90
C SER A 284 -26.79 -7.94 44.60
N SER A 285 -26.46 -7.87 45.89
CA SER A 285 -27.01 -8.77 46.93
C SER A 285 -26.42 -8.38 48.28
N SER A 286 -27.32 -8.07 49.21
CA SER A 286 -27.12 -7.55 50.55
C SER A 286 -27.04 -8.66 51.62
N GLU A 287 -26.38 -8.30 52.74
CA GLU A 287 -26.59 -8.72 54.14
C GLU A 287 -26.21 -10.14 54.62
N GLU A 288 -25.24 -10.21 55.55
CA GLU A 288 -25.42 -10.72 56.93
C GLU A 288 -24.20 -10.40 57.84
N ALA A 289 -24.38 -10.53 59.16
CA ALA A 289 -23.86 -9.63 60.22
C ALA A 289 -22.79 -10.18 61.20
N SER A 290 -22.19 -9.23 61.97
CA SER A 290 -21.59 -9.34 63.34
C SER A 290 -20.20 -10.04 63.47
N SER A 291 -19.26 -9.73 64.38
CA SER A 291 -19.20 -8.94 65.61
C SER A 291 -17.75 -8.71 66.12
N ALA A 292 -17.54 -7.60 66.83
CA ALA A 292 -16.82 -7.39 68.11
C ALA A 292 -15.27 -7.34 68.30
N SER A 293 -14.92 -6.41 69.23
CA SER A 293 -13.66 -6.12 69.98
C SER A 293 -12.61 -5.24 69.28
N GLY A 294 -12.03 -4.18 69.86
CA GLY A 294 -12.15 -3.49 71.15
C GLY A 294 -10.89 -2.64 71.39
N GLU A 295 -11.05 -1.47 72.04
CA GLU A 295 -10.00 -0.70 72.78
C GLU A 295 -9.05 0.18 71.93
N THR A 296 -8.67 1.44 72.22
CA THR A 296 -8.76 2.35 73.39
C THR A 296 -8.59 3.82 72.94
N ALA A 297 -9.06 4.76 73.77
CA ALA A 297 -8.99 6.21 73.61
C ALA A 297 -7.62 6.85 73.94
N ARG A 298 -7.34 8.06 73.41
CA ARG A 298 -6.99 9.26 74.20
C ARG A 298 -6.86 10.54 73.36
N ILE A 299 -7.30 11.65 73.96
CA ILE A 299 -7.40 13.04 73.49
C ILE A 299 -6.30 13.87 74.17
N SER A 300 -5.67 14.81 73.44
CA SER A 300 -5.20 16.14 73.91
C SER A 300 -4.49 16.85 72.73
N THR A 301 -5.07 17.83 72.03
CA THR A 301 -5.26 19.28 72.34
C THR A 301 -4.00 20.14 72.24
N ALA A 302 -4.10 21.18 71.39
CA ALA A 302 -3.37 22.47 71.37
C ALA A 302 -1.90 22.46 70.90
N LEU A 303 -1.36 23.45 70.16
CA LEU A 303 -1.79 24.81 69.79
C LEU A 303 -0.81 25.37 68.72
N ASN A 304 -1.32 26.26 67.86
CA ASN A 304 -0.62 27.34 67.13
C ASN A 304 0.52 27.00 66.14
N SER A 305 0.69 27.62 64.98
CA SER A 305 0.13 28.82 64.30
C SER A 305 0.61 28.71 62.83
N ALA A 306 -0.25 28.87 61.82
CA ALA A 306 -0.50 30.11 61.04
C ALA A 306 0.76 30.65 60.33
N SER A 307 0.80 31.16 59.09
CA SER A 307 -0.15 31.56 58.05
C SER A 307 0.76 31.91 56.85
N SER A 308 0.56 31.37 55.65
CA SER A 308 -0.06 32.02 54.47
C SER A 308 0.38 33.45 54.07
N ASN A 309 0.46 33.58 52.73
CA ASN A 309 0.25 34.76 51.88
C ASN A 309 1.38 35.77 51.70
N SER A 310 1.90 35.92 50.46
CA SER A 310 1.41 36.79 49.36
C SER A 310 2.12 38.15 49.43
N SER A 311 2.40 38.94 48.41
CA SER A 311 1.99 39.11 47.02
C SER A 311 3.01 40.07 46.39
N ALA A 312 2.96 40.23 45.06
CA ALA A 312 3.14 41.51 44.35
C ALA A 312 4.52 42.21 44.45
N ASP A 313 4.99 43.03 43.51
CA ASP A 313 4.61 43.44 42.18
C ASP A 313 5.76 44.39 41.73
N THR A 314 5.81 44.62 40.41
CA THR A 314 6.27 45.84 39.73
C THR A 314 7.74 46.34 39.73
N THR A 315 8.16 46.60 38.48
CA THR A 315 8.84 47.79 37.92
C THR A 315 10.35 47.79 37.57
N SER A 316 10.57 47.80 36.24
CA SER A 316 11.30 48.80 35.42
C SER A 316 12.84 48.91 35.39
N GLY A 317 13.33 49.06 34.15
CA GLY A 317 14.56 49.77 33.75
C GLY A 317 15.58 48.84 33.05
N SER A 318 15.70 48.79 31.72
CA SER A 318 16.47 49.70 30.82
C SER A 318 17.83 50.09 31.41
N SER A 319 19.00 50.05 30.76
CA SER A 319 19.39 49.91 29.35
C SER A 319 20.93 50.02 29.26
N VAL A 320 21.56 49.33 28.28
CA VAL A 320 22.66 49.83 27.41
C VAL A 320 24.13 49.92 27.92
N THR A 321 25.04 49.71 26.95
CA THR A 321 26.50 50.00 26.85
C THR A 321 27.47 49.08 27.62
N SER A 322 28.66 48.67 27.13
CA SER A 322 29.47 48.99 25.94
C SER A 322 30.75 48.14 25.92
N SER A 323 31.39 48.01 24.74
CA SER A 323 32.86 47.96 24.46
C SER A 323 33.72 46.81 25.02
N ALA A 324 34.85 46.37 24.44
CA ALA A 324 35.53 46.46 23.14
C ALA A 324 36.87 45.70 23.28
N SER A 325 37.45 45.27 22.14
CA SER A 325 38.90 44.98 21.91
C SER A 325 39.49 43.71 22.55
N THR A 326 40.48 42.96 22.00
CA THR A 326 41.54 43.26 21.01
C THR A 326 42.23 41.95 20.53
N GLY A 327 42.90 41.99 19.36
CA GLY A 327 44.03 41.11 18.96
C GLY A 327 43.67 40.08 17.87
N SER A 328 43.92 40.27 16.56
CA SER A 328 45.14 40.59 15.79
C SER A 328 46.28 39.58 15.92
N SER A 329 46.51 38.78 14.88
CA SER A 329 47.77 38.77 14.09
C SER A 329 47.69 37.78 12.94
N ALA A 330 47.92 38.30 11.73
CA ALA A 330 48.20 37.56 10.51
C ALA A 330 49.72 37.33 10.39
N ILE A 331 50.14 36.21 9.78
CA ILE A 331 51.42 36.14 9.04
C ILE A 331 51.22 35.35 7.73
N THR A 332 51.51 36.07 6.66
CA THR A 332 51.70 35.68 5.27
C THR A 332 53.02 34.91 5.09
N SER A 333 53.05 33.93 4.19
CA SER A 333 54.19 33.80 3.25
C SER A 333 53.77 33.09 1.96
N GLN A 334 54.03 33.80 0.86
CA GLN A 334 54.00 33.34 -0.52
C GLN A 334 55.28 32.59 -0.87
N SER A 335 55.21 31.72 -1.88
CA SER A 335 56.09 31.65 -3.07
C SER A 335 55.99 30.24 -3.69
N SER A 336 56.32 29.99 -4.95
CA SER A 336 55.92 30.53 -6.26
C SER A 336 56.68 29.73 -7.31
N SER A 337 56.12 29.62 -8.52
CA SER A 337 56.78 29.18 -9.78
C SER A 337 57.04 27.67 -9.91
N SER A 338 57.06 26.99 -11.06
CA SER A 338 56.88 27.22 -12.53
C SER A 338 56.87 25.79 -13.14
N GLY A 339 56.49 25.43 -14.37
CA GLY A 339 56.01 26.05 -15.61
C GLY A 339 55.24 24.95 -16.40
N ALA A 340 54.37 25.27 -17.37
CA ALA A 340 54.66 25.36 -18.82
C ALA A 340 55.36 24.09 -19.38
N ASN A 341 54.98 23.43 -20.47
CA ASN A 341 54.17 23.78 -21.64
C ASN A 341 53.91 22.51 -22.50
N SER A 342 52.91 22.60 -23.40
CA SER A 342 52.77 21.95 -24.73
C SER A 342 52.71 20.40 -24.83
N GLU A 343 52.12 19.75 -25.83
CA GLU A 343 51.54 20.13 -27.13
C GLU A 343 50.67 18.96 -27.65
N SER A 344 49.93 19.26 -28.71
CA SER A 344 49.08 18.44 -29.61
C SER A 344 49.52 17.03 -30.00
N GLU A 345 48.56 16.10 -30.11
CA GLU A 345 48.04 15.51 -31.37
C GLU A 345 46.68 14.81 -31.13
#